data_AF-A0A4U1FRH1-F1
#
_entry.id   AF-A0A4U1FRH1-F1
#
_cell.length_a   1.000
_cell.length_b   1.000
_cell.length_c   1.000
_cell.angle_alpha   90.00
_cell.angle_beta   90.00
_cell.angle_gamma   90.00
#
_symmetry.space_group_name_H-M   'P 1'
#
loop_
_entity.id
_entity.type
_entity.pdbx_description
1 polymer ?
#
loop_
_entity_poly.entity_id
_entity_poly.type
_entity_poly.pdbx_seq_one_letter_code
_entity_poly.pdbx_strand_id
1 'polypeptide(L)'
;MAFLPPWACALVGCISVSLAGAFSLSDLYPPLWNESPGQFSDYRVENGKYVIDPWLYSKRMGIYKILMNKTASYFEKFAPDNEQNFLWGLPLQHGWQYTTGRLVDPSRRTDCGYEYGDRLCISVDSWWADINYFLCALPFLAAVDSGIMGISSDQVLLLPPPKDQTKFCLNISSCQSSFPKTMKKWNVLYKRLQSPSSSFDDLLKYLWDAHLSSLKDAYKIFEDRLEYYSKPEADFGRDWCVALDYLAAASFPTTFIQVSGFQKGLPPRVLVDGDKAPFISDFTDFQNTVLLGLNLLHQVDNA
;
A
#
# COMPACT_ATOMS: atom_id res chain seq x y z
N MET A 1 17.78 -18.96 -12.45
CA MET A 1 16.88 -19.01 -11.28
C MET A 1 17.75 -18.94 -10.05
N ALA A 2 17.88 -17.76 -9.44
CA ALA A 2 18.53 -17.66 -8.14
C ALA A 2 17.52 -18.21 -7.11
N PHE A 3 17.90 -19.24 -6.36
CA PHE A 3 17.07 -19.73 -5.27
C PHE A 3 17.00 -18.66 -4.19
N LEU A 4 15.79 -18.38 -3.70
CA LEU A 4 15.61 -17.51 -2.55
C LEU A 4 16.40 -18.10 -1.37
N PRO A 5 17.13 -17.27 -0.61
CA PRO A 5 17.86 -17.76 0.55
C PRO A 5 16.92 -18.50 1.52
N PRO A 6 17.39 -19.55 2.23
CA PRO A 6 16.53 -20.37 3.10
C PRO A 6 15.73 -19.58 4.15
N TRP A 7 16.25 -18.45 4.59
CA TRP A 7 15.63 -17.56 5.56
C TRP A 7 14.55 -16.65 4.94
N ALA A 8 14.67 -16.28 3.66
CA ALA A 8 13.58 -15.64 2.90
C ALA A 8 12.41 -16.62 2.69
N CYS A 9 12.72 -17.90 2.43
CA CYS A 9 11.72 -18.97 2.40
C CYS A 9 11.07 -19.22 3.77
N ALA A 10 11.85 -19.11 4.87
CA ALA A 10 11.33 -19.22 6.22
C ALA A 10 10.40 -18.06 6.59
N LEU A 11 10.70 -16.82 6.17
CA LEU A 11 9.81 -15.68 6.33
C LEU A 11 8.49 -15.91 5.57
N VAL A 12 8.54 -16.23 4.27
CA VAL A 12 7.33 -16.53 3.47
C VAL A 12 6.54 -17.71 4.06
N GLY A 13 7.24 -18.71 4.62
CA GLY A 13 6.64 -19.83 5.33
C GLY A 13 5.95 -19.45 6.65
N CYS A 14 6.62 -18.68 7.52
CA CYS A 14 6.07 -18.19 8.80
C CYS A 14 4.85 -17.28 8.60
N ILE A 15 4.84 -16.51 7.52
CA ILE A 15 3.71 -15.68 7.08
C ILE A 15 2.50 -16.54 6.68
N SER A 16 2.73 -17.73 6.13
CA SER A 16 1.67 -18.60 5.60
C SER A 16 1.00 -19.49 6.67
N VAL A 17 1.65 -19.73 7.82
CA VAL A 17 1.22 -20.70 8.86
C VAL A 17 0.31 -20.09 9.93
N SER A 18 0.22 -18.75 10.05
CA SER A 18 -0.47 -18.04 11.15
C SER A 18 -2.00 -17.89 11.00
N LEU A 19 -2.66 -18.74 10.21
CA LEU A 19 -4.10 -18.69 9.92
C LEU A 19 -5.01 -19.50 10.89
N ALA A 20 -4.53 -19.87 12.07
CA ALA A 20 -5.36 -20.56 13.07
C ALA A 20 -6.10 -19.56 13.99
N GLY A 21 -7.30 -19.13 13.58
CA GLY A 21 -8.23 -18.39 14.45
C GLY A 21 -9.57 -18.14 13.75
N ALA A 22 -10.69 -18.32 14.45
CA ALA A 22 -12.02 -17.98 13.95
C ALA A 22 -12.21 -16.46 14.01
N PHE A 23 -12.13 -15.78 12.87
CA PHE A 23 -12.44 -14.36 12.74
C PHE A 23 -13.72 -14.19 11.93
N SER A 24 -14.47 -13.13 12.21
CA SER A 24 -15.47 -12.69 11.23
C SER A 24 -14.73 -12.03 10.07
N LEU A 25 -15.13 -12.31 8.83
CA LEU A 25 -14.53 -11.67 7.64
C LEU A 25 -14.62 -10.13 7.71
N SER A 26 -15.61 -9.60 8.44
CA SER A 26 -15.73 -8.16 8.70
C SER A 26 -14.56 -7.57 9.48
N ASP A 27 -13.93 -8.33 10.38
CA ASP A 27 -12.81 -7.85 11.20
C ASP A 27 -11.51 -7.68 10.39
N LEU A 28 -11.47 -8.24 9.17
CA LEU A 28 -10.31 -8.19 8.29
C LEU A 28 -10.33 -6.99 7.35
N TYR A 29 -11.47 -6.30 7.22
CA TYR A 29 -11.53 -5.11 6.39
C TYR A 29 -10.74 -3.95 7.01
N PRO A 30 -10.14 -3.07 6.18
CA PRO A 30 -9.50 -1.86 6.67
C PRO A 30 -10.47 -1.00 7.51
N PRO A 31 -9.95 -0.22 8.48
CA PRO A 31 -10.77 0.72 9.24
C PRO A 31 -11.56 1.65 8.33
N LEU A 32 -12.81 1.93 8.69
CA LEU A 32 -13.73 2.80 7.95
C LEU A 32 -14.02 2.34 6.51
N TRP A 33 -13.84 1.06 6.18
CA TRP A 33 -14.08 0.54 4.84
C TRP A 33 -15.50 0.80 4.36
N ASN A 34 -16.51 0.57 5.20
CA ASN A 34 -17.92 0.72 4.83
C ASN A 34 -18.32 2.20 4.67
N GLU A 35 -17.77 3.05 5.53
CA GLU A 35 -18.00 4.49 5.60
C GLU A 35 -17.27 5.26 4.49
N SER A 36 -16.22 4.66 3.92
CA SER A 36 -15.46 5.26 2.83
C SER A 36 -16.23 5.20 1.50
N PRO A 37 -16.06 6.21 0.62
CA PRO A 37 -16.68 6.26 -0.71
C PRO A 37 -16.54 4.95 -1.49
N GLY A 38 -17.64 4.45 -2.06
CA GLY A 38 -17.67 3.18 -2.81
C GLY A 38 -17.73 3.36 -4.33
N GLN A 39 -18.04 4.58 -4.79
CA GLN A 39 -18.24 4.93 -6.20
C GLN A 39 -17.88 6.41 -6.46
N PHE A 40 -17.66 6.77 -7.72
CA PHE A 40 -17.23 8.12 -8.09
C PHE A 40 -18.20 9.23 -7.67
N SER A 41 -19.51 8.97 -7.72
CA SER A 41 -20.57 9.92 -7.34
C SER A 41 -20.58 10.26 -5.85
N ASP A 42 -19.85 9.52 -5.01
CA ASP A 42 -19.70 9.83 -3.60
C ASP A 42 -18.66 10.95 -3.35
N TYR A 43 -17.92 11.36 -4.40
CA TYR A 43 -17.03 12.51 -4.37
C TYR A 43 -17.69 13.76 -4.96
N ARG A 44 -17.17 14.92 -4.56
CA ARG A 44 -17.58 16.20 -5.15
C ARG A 44 -17.18 16.27 -6.62
N VAL A 45 -18.01 16.93 -7.42
CA VAL A 45 -17.75 17.21 -8.83
C VAL A 45 -17.54 18.70 -9.02
N GLU A 46 -16.41 19.08 -9.61
CA GLU A 46 -16.09 20.46 -9.95
C GLU A 46 -15.63 20.51 -11.40
N ASN A 47 -16.24 21.38 -12.22
CA ASN A 47 -15.93 21.51 -13.66
C ASN A 47 -15.95 20.18 -14.42
N GLY A 48 -16.91 19.30 -14.08
CA GLY A 48 -17.07 17.98 -14.70
C GLY A 48 -16.05 16.92 -14.25
N LYS A 49 -15.24 17.19 -13.22
CA LYS A 49 -14.24 16.27 -12.66
C LYS A 49 -14.59 15.85 -11.25
N TYR A 50 -14.40 14.58 -10.93
CA TYR A 50 -14.40 14.08 -9.56
C TYR A 50 -13.13 14.59 -8.86
N VAL A 51 -13.32 15.44 -7.85
CA VAL A 51 -12.21 16.00 -7.07
C VAL A 51 -12.07 15.22 -5.77
N ILE A 52 -10.94 14.54 -5.62
CA ILE A 52 -10.67 13.65 -4.49
C ILE A 52 -9.53 14.23 -3.67
N ASP A 53 -9.70 14.32 -2.36
CA ASP A 53 -8.61 14.68 -1.45
C ASP A 53 -7.95 13.41 -0.88
N PRO A 54 -6.83 12.94 -1.43
CA PRO A 54 -6.16 11.76 -0.91
C PRO A 54 -5.43 12.03 0.42
N TRP A 55 -5.44 13.24 0.97
CA TRP A 55 -4.85 13.56 2.27
C TRP A 55 -5.85 13.42 3.42
N LEU A 56 -7.05 12.91 3.10
CA LEU A 56 -8.03 12.43 4.07
C LEU A 56 -8.14 10.90 3.97
N TYR A 57 -8.01 10.22 5.10
CA TYR A 57 -7.98 8.75 5.18
C TYR A 57 -9.19 8.09 4.50
N SER A 58 -10.41 8.51 4.83
CA SER A 58 -11.61 7.91 4.22
C SER A 58 -11.70 8.16 2.71
N LYS A 59 -11.19 9.30 2.23
CA LYS A 59 -11.18 9.64 0.82
C LYS A 59 -10.10 8.85 0.07
N ARG A 60 -8.90 8.67 0.64
CA ARG A 60 -7.89 7.77 0.06
C ARG A 60 -8.35 6.31 0.08
N MET A 61 -8.97 5.86 1.17
CA MET A 61 -9.56 4.52 1.25
C MET A 61 -10.63 4.30 0.18
N GLY A 62 -11.46 5.32 -0.09
CA GLY A 62 -12.45 5.26 -1.15
C GLY A 62 -11.85 5.12 -2.56
N ILE A 63 -10.66 5.66 -2.82
CA ILE A 63 -9.92 5.44 -4.09
C ILE A 63 -9.66 3.94 -4.26
N TYR A 64 -9.13 3.28 -3.22
CA TYR A 64 -8.90 1.84 -3.25
C TYR A 64 -10.20 1.05 -3.39
N LYS A 65 -11.24 1.40 -2.64
CA LYS A 65 -12.54 0.71 -2.70
C LYS A 65 -13.15 0.76 -4.10
N ILE A 66 -13.08 1.89 -4.78
CA ILE A 66 -13.53 2.01 -6.17
C ILE A 66 -12.68 1.14 -7.09
N LEU A 67 -11.36 1.16 -6.95
CA LEU A 67 -10.46 0.30 -7.73
C LEU A 67 -10.79 -1.18 -7.54
N MET A 68 -11.02 -1.63 -6.30
CA MET A 68 -11.42 -3.00 -5.98
C MET A 68 -12.76 -3.37 -6.63
N ASN A 69 -13.76 -2.49 -6.52
CA ASN A 69 -15.09 -2.71 -7.10
C ASN A 69 -15.03 -2.78 -8.64
N LYS A 70 -14.28 -1.88 -9.28
CA LYS A 70 -14.15 -1.80 -10.74
C LYS A 70 -13.31 -2.93 -11.34
N THR A 71 -12.45 -3.55 -10.54
CA THR A 71 -11.63 -4.68 -10.98
C THR A 71 -12.22 -6.05 -10.66
N ALA A 72 -13.26 -6.13 -9.82
CA ALA A 72 -13.79 -7.38 -9.28
C ALA A 72 -14.16 -8.42 -10.34
N SER A 73 -14.85 -7.99 -11.41
CA SER A 73 -15.29 -8.90 -12.47
C SER A 73 -14.13 -9.59 -13.22
N TYR A 74 -12.94 -8.98 -13.26
CA TYR A 74 -11.77 -9.62 -13.87
C TYR A 74 -11.16 -10.72 -13.00
N PHE A 75 -11.52 -10.79 -11.71
CA PHE A 75 -11.06 -11.79 -10.75
C PHE A 75 -12.06 -12.90 -10.48
N GLU A 76 -13.30 -12.81 -10.95
CA GLU A 76 -14.33 -13.85 -10.82
C GLU A 76 -13.88 -15.21 -11.39
N LYS A 77 -12.97 -15.20 -12.39
CA LYS A 77 -12.37 -16.42 -12.94
C LYS A 77 -11.43 -17.16 -11.98
N PHE A 78 -11.01 -16.52 -10.88
CA PHE A 78 -10.10 -17.10 -9.90
C PHE A 78 -10.80 -17.49 -8.59
N ALA A 79 -11.77 -16.70 -8.13
CA ALA A 79 -12.61 -17.00 -6.97
C ALA A 79 -13.86 -16.09 -6.92
N PRO A 80 -14.92 -16.49 -6.20
CA PRO A 80 -16.03 -15.61 -5.89
C PRO A 80 -15.62 -14.46 -4.93
N ASP A 81 -16.54 -13.52 -4.72
CA ASP A 81 -16.49 -12.50 -3.66
C ASP A 81 -15.24 -11.60 -3.66
N ASN A 82 -14.55 -11.50 -4.80
CA ASN A 82 -13.38 -10.64 -5.01
C ASN A 82 -12.18 -10.99 -4.08
N GLU A 83 -12.17 -12.15 -3.42
CA GLU A 83 -11.14 -12.50 -2.41
C GLU A 83 -9.74 -12.66 -3.01
N GLN A 84 -9.68 -13.17 -4.24
CA GLN A 84 -8.44 -13.38 -5.01
C GLN A 84 -7.95 -12.11 -5.73
N ASN A 85 -8.59 -10.96 -5.52
CA ASN A 85 -8.10 -9.73 -6.10
C ASN A 85 -6.80 -9.29 -5.42
N PHE A 86 -5.68 -9.46 -6.12
CA PHE A 86 -4.36 -9.14 -5.59
C PHE A 86 -4.17 -7.64 -5.29
N LEU A 87 -5.11 -6.77 -5.68
CA LEU A 87 -5.06 -5.36 -5.32
C LEU A 87 -5.44 -5.13 -3.84
N TRP A 88 -5.95 -6.14 -3.12
CA TRP A 88 -6.24 -6.08 -1.67
C TRP A 88 -5.04 -5.67 -0.82
N GLY A 89 -3.81 -5.97 -1.25
CA GLY A 89 -2.60 -5.49 -0.59
C GLY A 89 -2.56 -3.98 -0.37
N LEU A 90 -3.12 -3.19 -1.30
CA LEU A 90 -3.09 -1.73 -1.24
C LEU A 90 -3.97 -1.16 -0.10
N PRO A 91 -5.31 -1.42 -0.05
CA PRO A 91 -6.16 -0.92 1.02
C PRO A 91 -5.85 -1.54 2.38
N LEU A 92 -5.46 -2.82 2.44
CA LEU A 92 -5.09 -3.46 3.71
C LEU A 92 -3.85 -2.78 4.31
N GLN A 93 -2.83 -2.52 3.50
CA GLN A 93 -1.63 -1.81 3.99
C GLN A 93 -1.94 -0.38 4.42
N HIS A 94 -2.82 0.31 3.69
CA HIS A 94 -3.28 1.64 4.11
C HIS A 94 -4.01 1.60 5.46
N GLY A 95 -4.86 0.59 5.68
CA GLY A 95 -5.54 0.36 6.95
C GLY A 95 -4.58 0.11 8.11
N TRP A 96 -3.58 -0.75 7.93
CA TRP A 96 -2.53 -0.97 8.94
C TRP A 96 -1.73 0.30 9.24
N GLN A 97 -1.39 1.11 8.23
CA GLN A 97 -0.71 2.38 8.45
C GLN A 97 -1.56 3.35 9.29
N TYR A 98 -2.87 3.38 9.06
CA TYR A 98 -3.79 4.18 9.86
C TYR A 98 -3.91 3.69 11.30
N THR A 99 -4.15 2.40 11.52
CA THR A 99 -4.33 1.86 12.89
C THR A 99 -3.08 1.98 13.74
N THR A 100 -1.90 1.90 13.13
CA THR A 100 -0.63 1.93 13.85
C THR A 100 -0.05 3.34 14.06
N GLY A 101 -0.76 4.38 13.59
CA GLY A 101 -0.33 5.77 13.73
C GLY A 101 0.76 6.19 12.74
N ARG A 102 0.98 5.44 11.66
CA ARG A 102 2.00 5.74 10.66
C ARG A 102 1.60 6.86 9.70
N LEU A 103 0.31 7.19 9.60
CA LEU A 103 -0.19 8.28 8.74
C LEU A 103 -0.24 9.65 9.43
N VAL A 104 0.00 9.72 10.74
CA VAL A 104 -0.02 10.98 11.51
C VAL A 104 1.21 11.83 11.21
N ASP A 105 1.25 13.08 11.70
CA ASP A 105 2.46 13.92 11.63
C ASP A 105 3.57 13.42 12.57
N PRO A 106 4.65 12.78 12.07
CA PRO A 106 5.70 12.26 12.93
C PRO A 106 6.53 13.37 13.59
N SER A 107 6.54 14.57 13.01
CA SER A 107 7.31 15.71 13.53
C SER A 107 6.66 16.39 14.74
N ARG A 108 5.38 16.05 15.04
CA ARG A 108 4.54 16.66 16.08
C ARG A 108 4.40 18.18 15.96
N ARG A 109 4.61 18.74 14.77
CA ARG A 109 4.43 20.18 14.50
C ARG A 109 2.97 20.54 14.26
N THR A 110 2.17 19.55 13.89
CA THR A 110 0.73 19.64 13.68
C THR A 110 0.00 18.53 14.45
N ASP A 111 -1.31 18.67 14.56
CA ASP A 111 -2.21 17.69 15.17
C ASP A 111 -2.83 16.72 14.14
N CYS A 112 -2.35 16.73 12.89
CA CYS A 112 -2.84 15.89 11.80
C CYS A 112 -2.71 14.39 12.14
N GLY A 113 -3.85 13.68 12.08
CA GLY A 113 -3.97 12.25 12.34
C GLY A 113 -4.04 11.87 13.82
N TYR A 114 -3.83 12.80 14.75
CA TYR A 114 -3.92 12.54 16.18
C TYR A 114 -5.37 12.55 16.68
N GLU A 115 -5.65 11.80 17.75
CA GLU A 115 -7.01 11.62 18.29
C GLU A 115 -7.68 12.93 18.72
N TYR A 116 -6.91 13.86 19.28
CA TYR A 116 -7.39 15.18 19.72
C TYR A 116 -7.29 16.27 18.63
N GLY A 117 -6.84 15.92 17.42
CA GLY A 117 -6.76 16.80 16.25
C GLY A 117 -7.68 16.34 15.13
N ASP A 118 -7.28 16.52 13.88
CA ASP A 118 -7.97 15.94 12.73
C ASP A 118 -7.54 14.48 12.52
N ARG A 119 -8.27 13.56 13.16
CA ARG A 119 -7.99 12.11 13.10
C ARG A 119 -7.97 11.52 11.68
N LEU A 120 -8.69 12.12 10.73
CA LEU A 120 -8.73 11.62 9.34
C LEU A 120 -7.65 12.26 8.46
N CYS A 121 -6.98 13.31 8.94
CA CYS A 121 -5.87 13.92 8.24
C CYS A 121 -4.70 12.92 8.09
N ILE A 122 -4.14 12.89 6.88
CA ILE A 122 -2.90 12.18 6.56
C ILE A 122 -1.79 13.22 6.40
N SER A 123 -0.72 13.07 7.16
CA SER A 123 0.39 14.04 7.14
C SER A 123 1.31 13.83 5.94
N VAL A 124 1.64 14.93 5.24
CA VAL A 124 2.68 14.98 4.19
C VAL A 124 4.12 15.00 4.77
N ASP A 125 4.26 15.00 6.09
CA ASP A 125 5.53 14.72 6.75
C ASP A 125 5.70 13.22 7.05
N SER A 126 4.65 12.41 6.90
CA SER A 126 4.78 10.97 7.10
C SER A 126 5.38 10.31 5.86
N TRP A 127 6.54 9.67 6.05
CA TRP A 127 7.15 8.83 5.02
C TRP A 127 6.18 7.74 4.56
N TRP A 128 5.49 7.09 5.50
CA TRP A 128 4.51 6.04 5.18
C TRP A 128 3.35 6.56 4.35
N ALA A 129 2.86 7.76 4.66
CA ALA A 129 1.79 8.41 3.92
C ALA A 129 2.21 8.79 2.49
N ASP A 130 3.42 9.32 2.35
CA ASP A 130 3.98 9.74 1.06
C ASP A 130 4.22 8.52 0.16
N ILE A 131 4.86 7.46 0.66
CA ILE A 131 5.03 6.21 -0.12
C ILE A 131 3.67 5.60 -0.49
N ASN A 132 2.73 5.55 0.45
CA ASN A 132 1.39 5.03 0.20
C ASN A 132 0.61 5.87 -0.83
N TYR A 133 0.83 7.18 -0.89
CA TYR A 133 0.21 8.03 -1.91
C TYR A 133 0.54 7.52 -3.32
N PHE A 134 1.80 7.17 -3.59
CA PHE A 134 2.20 6.66 -4.90
C PHE A 134 1.64 5.27 -5.19
N LEU A 135 1.53 4.43 -4.16
CA LEU A 135 0.84 3.14 -4.22
C LEU A 135 -0.69 3.27 -4.28
N CYS A 136 -1.25 4.48 -4.16
CA CYS A 136 -2.66 4.79 -4.36
C CYS A 136 -2.89 5.43 -5.74
N ALA A 137 -2.27 6.58 -5.98
CA ALA A 137 -2.51 7.44 -7.12
C ALA A 137 -2.09 6.80 -8.44
N LEU A 138 -0.92 6.17 -8.51
CA LEU A 138 -0.41 5.57 -9.76
C LEU A 138 -1.27 4.39 -10.24
N PRO A 139 -1.57 3.36 -9.43
CA PRO A 139 -2.46 2.29 -9.88
C PRO A 139 -3.85 2.81 -10.22
N PHE A 140 -4.43 3.69 -9.40
CA PHE A 140 -5.77 4.22 -9.65
C PHE A 140 -5.85 5.02 -10.96
N LEU A 141 -4.94 5.97 -11.18
CA LEU A 141 -4.93 6.79 -12.38
C LEU A 141 -4.59 5.98 -13.63
N ALA A 142 -3.75 4.93 -13.53
CA ALA A 142 -3.53 3.99 -14.62
C ALA A 142 -4.77 3.12 -14.92
N ALA A 143 -5.57 2.76 -13.90
CA ALA A 143 -6.84 2.08 -14.11
C ALA A 143 -7.88 3.00 -14.80
N VAL A 144 -7.85 4.31 -14.51
CA VAL A 144 -8.64 5.29 -15.27
C VAL A 144 -8.14 5.37 -16.72
N ASP A 145 -6.83 5.51 -16.92
CA ASP A 145 -6.19 5.62 -18.24
C ASP A 145 -6.43 4.39 -19.13
N SER A 146 -6.48 3.19 -18.53
CA SER A 146 -6.77 1.93 -19.22
C SER A 146 -8.26 1.67 -19.47
N GLY A 147 -9.14 2.57 -19.03
CA GLY A 147 -10.59 2.48 -19.24
C GLY A 147 -11.33 1.52 -18.30
N ILE A 148 -10.64 0.83 -17.38
CA ILE A 148 -11.26 -0.07 -16.38
C ILE A 148 -12.30 0.66 -15.53
N MET A 149 -12.04 1.93 -15.22
CA MET A 149 -12.91 2.72 -14.35
C MET A 149 -14.23 3.13 -15.01
N GLY A 150 -14.32 3.07 -16.34
CA GLY A 150 -15.52 3.45 -17.10
C GLY A 150 -15.83 4.95 -17.09
N ILE A 151 -14.80 5.79 -16.90
CA ILE A 151 -14.88 7.25 -16.96
C ILE A 151 -13.78 7.77 -17.88
N SER A 152 -13.90 9.03 -18.33
CA SER A 152 -12.89 9.67 -19.18
C SER A 152 -11.61 10.00 -18.37
N SER A 153 -10.47 9.97 -19.05
CA SER A 153 -9.13 10.18 -18.46
C SER A 153 -8.94 11.56 -17.82
N ASP A 154 -9.71 12.55 -18.24
CA ASP A 154 -9.67 13.92 -17.71
C ASP A 154 -10.65 14.19 -16.55
N GLN A 155 -11.47 13.20 -16.17
CA GLN A 155 -12.54 13.35 -15.17
C GLN A 155 -12.10 13.14 -13.72
N VAL A 156 -10.81 12.92 -13.44
CA VAL A 156 -10.29 12.75 -12.08
C VAL A 156 -9.23 13.79 -11.80
N LEU A 157 -9.35 14.45 -10.64
CA LEU A 157 -8.33 15.32 -10.08
C LEU A 157 -8.10 14.96 -8.61
N LEU A 158 -6.86 14.62 -8.27
CA LEU A 158 -6.42 14.48 -6.89
C LEU A 158 -5.96 15.85 -6.37
N LEU A 159 -6.37 16.21 -5.15
CA LEU A 159 -5.90 17.43 -4.52
C LEU A 159 -4.45 17.27 -4.04
N PRO A 160 -3.64 18.34 -4.14
CA PRO A 160 -2.31 18.34 -3.57
C PRO A 160 -2.36 18.38 -2.03
N PRO A 161 -1.27 17.96 -1.37
CA PRO A 161 -1.12 18.20 0.06
C PRO A 161 -1.01 19.70 0.39
N PRO A 162 -1.11 20.10 1.66
CA PRO A 162 -0.93 21.50 2.06
C PRO A 162 0.44 22.08 1.73
N LYS A 163 1.50 21.26 1.67
CA LYS A 163 2.88 21.64 1.34
C LYS A 163 3.54 20.60 0.44
N ASP A 164 4.69 20.95 -0.15
CA ASP A 164 5.46 20.06 -1.04
C ASP A 164 4.67 19.57 -2.27
N GLN A 165 3.69 20.36 -2.71
CA GLN A 165 2.72 20.00 -3.75
C GLN A 165 3.36 19.51 -5.05
N THR A 166 4.50 20.11 -5.43
CA THR A 166 5.22 19.78 -6.66
C THR A 166 5.90 18.42 -6.63
N LYS A 167 6.03 17.78 -5.45
CA LYS A 167 6.56 16.42 -5.32
C LYS A 167 5.53 15.36 -5.74
N PHE A 168 4.25 15.72 -5.90
CA PHE A 168 3.16 14.79 -6.18
C PHE A 168 2.57 15.00 -7.57
N CYS A 169 2.24 13.89 -8.24
CA CYS A 169 1.43 13.94 -9.45
C CYS A 169 -0.06 13.79 -9.08
N LEU A 170 -0.93 14.58 -9.71
CA LEU A 170 -2.31 14.83 -9.26
C LEU A 170 -3.39 14.36 -10.25
N ASN A 171 -2.98 14.02 -11.46
CA ASN A 171 -3.85 13.56 -12.54
C ASN A 171 -3.04 12.75 -13.54
N ILE A 172 -3.71 12.08 -14.48
CA ILE A 172 -3.08 11.19 -15.46
C ILE A 172 -1.95 11.89 -16.22
N SER A 173 -2.17 13.09 -16.74
CA SER A 173 -1.16 13.84 -17.50
C SER A 173 0.10 14.12 -16.67
N SER A 174 -0.06 14.63 -15.45
CA SER A 174 1.07 14.90 -14.55
C SER A 174 1.81 13.62 -14.13
N CYS A 175 1.09 12.51 -13.90
CA CYS A 175 1.70 11.24 -13.52
C CYS A 175 2.40 10.56 -14.69
N GLN A 176 1.85 10.62 -15.90
CA GLN A 176 2.51 10.13 -17.11
C GLN A 176 3.77 10.96 -17.43
N SER A 177 3.73 12.28 -17.22
CA SER A 177 4.91 13.14 -17.43
C SER A 177 6.02 12.86 -16.42
N SER A 178 5.65 12.68 -15.14
CA SER A 178 6.63 12.55 -14.05
C SER A 178 7.14 11.11 -13.89
N PHE A 179 6.27 10.12 -14.11
CA PHE A 179 6.51 8.69 -13.88
C PHE A 179 6.10 7.83 -15.08
N PRO A 180 6.58 8.13 -16.31
CA PRO A 180 6.11 7.48 -17.53
C PRO A 180 6.34 5.96 -17.53
N LYS A 181 7.46 5.52 -16.96
CA LYS A 181 7.80 4.08 -16.87
C LYS A 181 6.85 3.35 -15.93
N THR A 182 6.57 3.92 -14.77
CA THR A 182 5.70 3.30 -13.76
C THR A 182 4.24 3.29 -14.21
N MET A 183 3.73 4.39 -14.78
CA MET A 183 2.40 4.41 -15.40
C MET A 183 2.25 3.34 -16.49
N LYS A 184 3.28 3.19 -17.35
CA LYS A 184 3.28 2.14 -18.38
C LYS A 184 3.19 0.73 -17.78
N LYS A 185 3.89 0.44 -16.68
CA LYS A 185 3.83 -0.88 -16.03
C LYS A 185 2.43 -1.18 -15.48
N TRP A 186 1.80 -0.23 -14.80
CA TRP A 186 0.41 -0.37 -14.36
C TRP A 186 -0.55 -0.56 -15.55
N ASN A 187 -0.40 0.21 -16.62
CA ASN A 187 -1.22 0.04 -17.83
C ASN A 187 -1.04 -1.35 -18.47
N VAL A 188 0.18 -1.89 -18.48
CA VAL A 188 0.44 -3.26 -18.95
C VAL A 188 -0.28 -4.28 -18.06
N LEU A 189 -0.20 -4.14 -16.73
CA LEU A 189 -0.95 -4.99 -15.80
C LEU A 189 -2.45 -4.98 -16.12
N TYR A 190 -3.06 -3.80 -16.23
CA TYR A 190 -4.49 -3.68 -16.48
C TYR A 190 -4.92 -4.25 -17.84
N LYS A 191 -4.10 -4.06 -18.87
CA LYS A 191 -4.32 -4.70 -20.18
C LYS A 191 -4.24 -6.23 -20.10
N ARG A 192 -3.33 -6.77 -19.28
CA ARG A 192 -3.23 -8.22 -19.06
C ARG A 192 -4.40 -8.74 -18.24
N LEU A 193 -4.85 -7.99 -17.22
CA LEU A 193 -5.99 -8.34 -16.39
C LEU A 193 -7.27 -8.51 -17.21
N GLN A 194 -7.48 -7.65 -18.22
CA GLN A 194 -8.59 -7.75 -19.17
C GLN A 194 -8.51 -8.97 -20.11
N SER A 195 -7.35 -9.65 -20.19
CA SER A 195 -7.18 -10.84 -21.02
C SER A 195 -7.74 -12.08 -20.32
N PRO A 196 -8.67 -12.84 -20.94
CA PRO A 196 -9.23 -14.04 -20.33
C PRO A 196 -8.17 -15.14 -20.14
N SER A 197 -7.13 -15.17 -20.99
CA SER A 197 -6.05 -16.17 -20.97
C SER A 197 -4.98 -15.95 -19.90
N SER A 198 -4.96 -14.81 -19.22
CA SER A 198 -3.95 -14.53 -18.20
C SER A 198 -4.19 -15.37 -16.95
N SER A 199 -3.16 -16.11 -16.53
CA SER A 199 -3.15 -16.84 -15.26
C SER A 199 -2.87 -15.91 -14.08
N PHE A 200 -3.24 -16.35 -12.88
CA PHE A 200 -3.01 -15.61 -11.66
C PHE A 200 -1.52 -15.31 -11.43
N ASP A 201 -0.67 -16.34 -11.56
CA ASP A 201 0.79 -16.23 -11.38
C ASP A 201 1.44 -15.28 -12.38
N ASP A 202 0.94 -15.22 -13.62
CA ASP A 202 1.45 -14.28 -14.62
C ASP A 202 1.10 -12.84 -14.24
N LEU A 203 -0.14 -12.61 -13.79
CA LEU A 203 -0.60 -11.29 -13.35
C LEU A 203 0.17 -10.80 -12.11
N LEU A 204 0.51 -11.68 -11.17
CA LEU A 204 1.32 -11.33 -10.00
C LEU A 204 2.68 -10.73 -10.39
N LYS A 205 3.31 -11.21 -11.47
CA LYS A 205 4.58 -10.65 -11.95
C LYS A 205 4.42 -9.22 -12.42
N TYR A 206 3.36 -8.93 -13.17
CA TYR A 206 3.07 -7.56 -13.63
C TYR A 206 2.68 -6.64 -12.48
N LEU A 207 1.94 -7.15 -11.48
CA LEU A 207 1.62 -6.43 -10.26
C LEU A 207 2.88 -6.02 -9.53
N TRP A 208 3.75 -6.99 -9.21
CA TRP A 208 4.96 -6.73 -8.45
C TRP A 208 5.93 -5.81 -9.20
N ASP A 209 6.05 -5.95 -10.53
CA ASP A 209 6.87 -5.03 -11.33
C ASP A 209 6.36 -3.58 -11.26
N ALA A 210 5.04 -3.37 -11.36
CA ALA A 210 4.44 -2.04 -11.24
C ALA A 210 4.50 -1.48 -9.81
N HIS A 211 4.27 -2.33 -8.81
CA HIS A 211 4.34 -1.98 -7.39
C HIS A 211 5.75 -1.54 -6.99
N LEU A 212 6.78 -2.34 -7.30
CA LEU A 212 8.18 -1.99 -7.00
C LEU A 212 8.64 -0.75 -7.76
N SER A 213 8.17 -0.54 -8.99
CA SER A 213 8.46 0.69 -9.74
C SER A 213 7.90 1.93 -9.03
N SER A 214 6.67 1.82 -8.52
CA SER A 214 6.02 2.90 -7.75
C SER A 214 6.76 3.18 -6.45
N LEU A 215 7.18 2.13 -5.75
CA LEU A 215 7.96 2.23 -4.51
C LEU A 215 9.31 2.91 -4.75
N LYS A 216 10.04 2.52 -5.80
CA LYS A 216 11.35 3.08 -6.14
C LYS A 216 11.28 4.56 -6.52
N ASP A 217 10.26 4.93 -7.29
CA ASP A 217 10.00 6.34 -7.63
C ASP A 217 9.70 7.17 -6.38
N ALA A 218 8.83 6.67 -5.50
CA ALA A 218 8.45 7.36 -4.27
C ALA A 218 9.60 7.45 -3.26
N TYR A 219 10.32 6.35 -3.01
CA TYR A 219 11.44 6.30 -2.07
C TYR A 219 12.48 7.37 -2.38
N LYS A 220 12.85 7.52 -3.66
CA LYS A 220 13.81 8.53 -4.11
C LYS A 220 13.40 9.97 -3.78
N ILE A 221 12.09 10.26 -3.70
CA ILE A 221 11.57 11.61 -3.48
C ILE A 221 11.45 11.93 -1.98
N PHE A 222 11.21 10.92 -1.15
CA PHE A 222 10.81 11.09 0.25
C PHE A 222 11.73 10.43 1.26
N GLU A 223 12.90 9.92 0.87
CA GLU A 223 13.88 9.35 1.81
C GLU A 223 14.20 10.30 2.97
N ASP A 224 14.21 11.61 2.73
CA ASP A 224 14.39 12.66 3.74
C ASP A 224 13.34 12.63 4.86
N ARG A 225 12.13 12.12 4.61
CA ARG A 225 11.07 12.00 5.62
C ARG A 225 11.39 11.00 6.73
N LEU A 226 12.31 10.06 6.48
CA LEU A 226 12.75 9.12 7.51
C LEU A 226 13.45 9.84 8.67
N GLU A 227 13.97 11.06 8.47
CA GLU A 227 14.58 11.87 9.53
C GLU A 227 13.60 12.33 10.61
N TYR A 228 12.29 12.29 10.35
CA TYR A 228 11.27 12.63 11.34
C TYR A 228 10.92 11.46 12.29
N TYR A 229 11.50 10.29 12.07
CA TYR A 229 11.23 9.09 12.85
C TYR A 229 12.40 8.75 13.78
N SER A 230 12.10 7.98 14.82
CA SER A 230 13.13 7.32 15.64
C SER A 230 14.02 6.43 14.75
N LYS A 231 15.25 6.16 15.18
CA LYS A 231 16.14 5.28 14.41
C LYS A 231 15.51 3.90 14.14
N PRO A 232 14.88 3.23 15.13
CA PRO A 232 14.23 1.93 14.89
C PRO A 232 13.12 1.98 13.84
N GLU A 233 12.27 3.02 13.84
CA GLU A 233 11.20 3.11 12.83
C GLU A 233 11.75 3.48 11.44
N ALA A 234 12.74 4.37 11.38
CA ALA A 234 13.39 4.72 10.13
C ALA A 234 14.11 3.51 9.50
N ASP A 235 14.78 2.70 10.32
CA ASP A 235 15.40 1.45 9.89
C ASP A 235 14.33 0.44 9.43
N PHE A 236 13.23 0.30 10.16
CA PHE A 236 12.10 -0.55 9.74
C PHE A 236 11.49 -0.12 8.38
N GLY A 237 11.36 1.19 8.12
CA GLY A 237 10.92 1.68 6.81
C GLY A 237 11.85 1.25 5.67
N ARG A 238 13.17 1.26 5.89
CA ARG A 238 14.16 0.76 4.93
C ARG A 238 14.10 -0.75 4.77
N ASP A 239 14.06 -1.48 5.90
CA ASP A 239 13.93 -2.95 5.93
C ASP A 239 12.67 -3.39 5.16
N TRP A 240 11.57 -2.65 5.34
CA TRP A 240 10.30 -2.86 4.66
C TRP A 240 10.42 -2.74 3.13
N CYS A 241 11.11 -1.71 2.64
CA CYS A 241 11.35 -1.53 1.21
C CYS A 241 12.11 -2.71 0.60
N VAL A 242 13.16 -3.17 1.27
CA VAL A 242 13.94 -4.34 0.80
C VAL A 242 13.09 -5.61 0.85
N ALA A 243 12.32 -5.82 1.92
CA ALA A 243 11.46 -6.99 2.03
C ALA A 243 10.45 -7.11 0.89
N LEU A 244 9.97 -5.98 0.34
CA LEU A 244 9.08 -5.99 -0.82
C LEU A 244 9.76 -6.52 -2.09
N ASP A 245 11.07 -6.29 -2.30
CA ASP A 245 11.79 -6.89 -3.42
C ASP A 245 11.84 -8.43 -3.29
N TYR A 246 11.98 -8.97 -2.07
CA TYR A 246 11.95 -10.43 -1.81
C TYR A 246 10.54 -11.02 -1.98
N LEU A 247 9.50 -10.34 -1.48
CA LEU A 247 8.11 -10.75 -1.69
C LEU A 247 7.75 -10.76 -3.17
N ALA A 248 8.22 -9.77 -3.93
CA ALA A 248 8.08 -9.72 -5.38
C ALA A 248 8.79 -10.88 -6.08
N ALA A 249 10.04 -11.18 -5.69
CA ALA A 249 10.80 -12.30 -6.24
C ALA A 249 10.10 -13.66 -5.95
N ALA A 250 9.45 -13.78 -4.79
CA ALA A 250 8.63 -14.92 -4.42
C ALA A 250 7.25 -14.95 -5.12
N SER A 251 6.89 -13.91 -5.88
CA SER A 251 5.53 -13.71 -6.42
C SER A 251 4.47 -13.85 -5.34
N PHE A 252 4.69 -13.23 -4.18
CA PHE A 252 3.79 -13.34 -3.04
C PHE A 252 2.38 -12.85 -3.42
N PRO A 253 1.31 -13.65 -3.20
CA PRO A 253 -0.05 -13.26 -3.54
C PRO A 253 -0.59 -12.24 -2.54
N THR A 254 -0.85 -11.02 -3.00
CA THR A 254 -1.36 -9.91 -2.17
C THR A 254 -2.90 -9.90 -2.07
N THR A 255 -3.48 -11.07 -1.86
CA THR A 255 -4.93 -11.32 -1.74
C THR A 255 -5.43 -11.05 -0.34
N PHE A 256 -6.76 -10.98 -0.16
CA PHE A 256 -7.38 -10.51 1.09
C PHE A 256 -6.89 -11.29 2.32
N ILE A 257 -7.00 -12.61 2.27
CA ILE A 257 -6.65 -13.49 3.41
C ILE A 257 -5.15 -13.50 3.66
N GLN A 258 -4.34 -13.55 2.60
CA GLN A 258 -2.88 -13.66 2.67
C GLN A 258 -2.28 -12.41 3.29
N VAL A 259 -2.72 -11.22 2.84
CA VAL A 259 -2.25 -9.95 3.40
C VAL A 259 -2.76 -9.77 4.83
N SER A 260 -4.02 -10.09 5.10
CA SER A 260 -4.58 -10.01 6.46
C SER A 260 -3.81 -10.90 7.45
N GLY A 261 -3.41 -12.10 7.02
CA GLY A 261 -2.55 -12.99 7.81
C GLY A 261 -1.15 -12.40 8.01
N PHE A 262 -0.53 -11.95 6.93
CA PHE A 262 0.79 -11.32 6.95
C PHE A 262 0.87 -10.13 7.92
N GLN A 263 -0.13 -9.25 7.91
CA GLN A 263 -0.16 -8.04 8.72
C GLN A 263 -0.19 -8.30 10.24
N LYS A 264 -0.58 -9.49 10.68
CA LYS A 264 -0.50 -9.89 12.10
C LYS A 264 0.93 -9.92 12.62
N GLY A 265 1.91 -10.12 11.73
CA GLY A 265 3.33 -10.11 12.06
C GLY A 265 3.95 -8.72 12.03
N LEU A 266 3.24 -7.69 11.54
CA LEU A 266 3.78 -6.35 11.47
C LEU A 266 3.74 -5.65 12.84
N PRO A 267 4.65 -4.68 13.08
CA PRO A 267 4.63 -3.86 14.28
C PRO A 267 3.26 -3.18 14.49
N PRO A 268 2.61 -3.37 15.65
CA PRO A 268 1.28 -2.82 15.94
C PRO A 268 1.29 -1.33 16.30
N ARG A 269 2.48 -0.73 16.40
CA ARG A 269 2.69 0.71 16.62
C ARG A 269 3.96 1.16 15.89
N VAL A 270 4.14 2.47 15.78
CA VAL A 270 5.41 3.10 15.41
C VAL A 270 6.49 2.65 16.40
N LEU A 271 7.67 2.26 15.89
CA LEU A 271 8.81 1.90 16.71
C LEU A 271 9.43 3.15 17.35
N VAL A 272 9.93 3.01 18.57
CA VAL A 272 10.52 4.09 19.36
C VAL A 272 11.94 3.74 19.80
N ASP A 273 12.68 4.73 20.28
CA ASP A 273 14.02 4.50 20.81
C ASP A 273 13.99 3.46 21.94
N GLY A 274 14.87 2.45 21.83
CA GLY A 274 14.93 1.31 22.75
C GLY A 274 14.24 0.05 22.24
N ASP A 275 13.35 0.15 21.24
CA ASP A 275 12.77 -1.03 20.59
C ASP A 275 13.87 -1.82 19.87
N LYS A 276 14.03 -3.10 20.23
CA LYS A 276 14.99 -4.00 19.62
C LYS A 276 14.42 -5.41 19.51
N ALA A 277 14.04 -5.81 18.31
CA ALA A 277 13.64 -7.19 18.04
C ALA A 277 14.81 -8.17 18.35
N PRO A 278 14.52 -9.37 18.87
CA PRO A 278 13.20 -9.93 19.16
C PRO A 278 12.71 -9.67 20.60
N PHE A 279 13.15 -8.62 21.27
CA PHE A 279 12.93 -8.38 22.71
C PHE A 279 12.01 -7.20 23.02
N ILE A 280 11.14 -6.81 22.08
CA ILE A 280 10.16 -5.74 22.32
C ILE A 280 9.03 -6.33 23.18
N SER A 281 8.92 -5.89 24.43
CA SER A 281 8.10 -6.55 25.45
C SER A 281 6.59 -6.49 25.21
N ASP A 282 6.11 -5.45 24.51
CA ASP A 282 4.69 -5.27 24.19
C ASP A 282 4.32 -5.84 22.80
N PHE A 283 5.26 -6.52 22.14
CA PHE A 283 5.01 -7.23 20.88
C PHE A 283 4.86 -8.73 21.15
N THR A 284 4.06 -9.40 20.33
CA THR A 284 3.99 -10.86 20.32
C THR A 284 5.29 -11.47 19.80
N ASP A 285 5.56 -12.74 20.13
CA ASP A 285 6.70 -13.48 19.59
C ASP A 285 6.71 -13.48 18.06
N PHE A 286 5.53 -13.56 17.43
CA PHE A 286 5.40 -13.53 15.98
C PHE A 286 5.82 -12.17 15.41
N GLN A 287 5.38 -11.06 16.00
CA GLN A 287 5.76 -9.71 15.57
C GLN A 287 7.26 -9.46 15.76
N ASN A 288 7.82 -9.87 16.90
CA ASN A 288 9.26 -9.79 17.16
C ASN A 288 10.07 -10.61 16.14
N THR A 289 9.61 -11.82 15.81
CA THR A 289 10.28 -12.70 14.85
C THR A 289 10.24 -12.12 13.44
N VAL A 290 9.08 -11.60 13.00
CA VAL A 290 8.95 -10.96 11.69
C VAL A 290 9.83 -9.72 11.60
N LEU A 291 9.81 -8.83 12.58
CA LEU A 291 10.64 -7.64 12.58
C LEU A 291 12.14 -7.97 12.53
N LEU A 292 12.58 -8.99 13.29
CA LEU A 292 13.95 -9.50 13.21
C LEU A 292 14.28 -10.02 11.80
N GLY A 293 13.39 -10.81 11.21
CA GLY A 293 13.59 -11.37 9.87
C GLY A 293 13.67 -10.31 8.77
N LEU A 294 12.87 -9.24 8.86
CA LEU A 294 12.94 -8.10 7.94
C LEU A 294 14.29 -7.37 8.05
N ASN A 295 14.79 -7.21 9.27
CA ASN A 295 16.11 -6.61 9.47
C ASN A 295 17.24 -7.47 8.92
N LEU A 296 17.18 -8.79 9.13
CA LEU A 296 18.12 -9.74 8.53
C LEU A 296 18.05 -9.72 7.00
N LEU A 297 16.86 -9.50 6.41
CA LEU A 297 16.71 -9.31 4.95
C LEU A 297 17.56 -8.17 4.43
N HIS A 298 17.44 -7.03 5.07
CA HIS A 298 18.17 -5.85 4.67
C HIS A 298 19.69 -5.97 4.92
N GLN A 299 20.10 -6.62 6.00
CA GLN A 299 21.53 -6.86 6.26
C GLN A 299 22.17 -7.74 5.19
N VAL A 300 21.48 -8.78 4.71
CA VAL A 300 22.00 -9.67 3.66
C VAL A 300 22.03 -8.99 2.30
N ASP A 301 21.05 -8.15 1.98
CA ASP A 301 21.01 -7.41 0.70
C ASP A 301 22.16 -6.39 0.58
N ASN A 302 22.60 -5.82 1.71
CA ASN A 302 23.70 -4.86 1.78
C ASN A 302 25.09 -5.46 2.00
N ALA A 303 25.20 -6.79 2.13
CA ALA A 303 26.47 -7.50 2.38
C ALA A 303 27.20 -7.86 1.07
#